data_AF-A0A1A0HGR8-F1
#
_entry.id   AF-A0A1A0HGR8-F1
#
_cell.length_a   1.000
_cell.length_b   1.000
_cell.length_c   1.000
_cell.angle_alpha   90.00
_cell.angle_beta   90.00
_cell.angle_gamma   90.00
#
_symmetry.space_group_name_H-M   'P 1'
#
loop_
_entity.id
_entity.type
_entity.pdbx_description
1 polymer ?
#
loop_
_entity_poly.entity_id
_entity_poly.type
_entity_poly.pdbx_seq_one_letter_code
_entity_poly.pdbx_strand_id
1 'polypeptide(L)'
;MFKALYKELQKELLTAHKKVHLHRWKKDFEKNKARLTYDKMQLIRSRQSAEKVQAQLDALESGKAEIPPLDSSKVRNLLDSKEDLHNLQNVTAYLKNQRVYNELLERYNPGLTMSQGDNVRKTANMVGLSIPEK
;
A
#
# COMPACT_ATOMS: atom_id res chain seq x y z
N MET A 1 -19.39 15.59 20.99
CA MET A 1 -18.43 16.08 19.97
C MET A 1 -17.12 15.31 19.98
N PHE A 2 -16.35 15.28 21.09
CA PHE A 2 -15.04 14.59 21.17
C PHE A 2 -15.03 13.12 20.70
N LYS A 3 -15.96 12.29 21.19
CA LYS A 3 -16.05 10.86 20.81
C LYS A 3 -16.28 10.64 19.30
N ALA A 4 -17.05 11.52 18.67
CA ALA A 4 -17.33 11.45 17.24
C ALA A 4 -16.07 11.78 16.43
N LEU A 5 -15.38 12.84 16.82
CA LEU A 5 -14.14 13.27 16.18
C LEU A 5 -13.01 12.23 16.31
N TYR A 6 -12.87 11.63 17.50
CA TYR A 6 -11.93 10.53 17.72
C TYR A 6 -12.24 9.33 16.80
N LYS A 7 -13.52 8.97 16.66
CA LYS A 7 -13.96 7.87 15.79
C LYS A 7 -13.67 8.17 14.31
N GLU A 8 -13.83 9.42 13.88
CA GLU A 8 -13.48 9.86 12.54
C GLU A 8 -11.98 9.79 12.29
N LEU A 9 -11.16 10.30 13.21
CA LEU A 9 -9.71 10.20 13.13
C LEU A 9 -9.26 8.74 13.03
N GLN A 10 -9.78 7.88 13.90
CA GLN A 10 -9.44 6.45 13.89
C GLN A 10 -9.80 5.80 12.55
N LYS A 11 -10.94 6.16 11.96
CA LYS A 11 -11.36 5.66 10.63
C LYS A 11 -10.39 6.11 9.53
N GLU A 12 -10.02 7.37 9.50
CA GLU A 12 -9.09 7.89 8.49
C GLU A 12 -7.68 7.28 8.66
N LEU A 13 -7.20 7.14 9.89
CA LEU A 13 -5.94 6.45 10.19
C LEU A 13 -5.97 4.98 9.76
N LEU A 14 -7.05 4.25 10.04
CA LEU A 14 -7.20 2.85 9.58
C LEU A 14 -7.17 2.75 8.05
N THR A 15 -7.79 3.71 7.36
CA THR A 15 -7.82 3.74 5.90
C THR A 15 -6.42 4.00 5.33
N ALA A 16 -5.72 5.00 5.87
CA ALA A 16 -4.35 5.31 5.50
C ALA A 16 -3.38 4.15 5.78
N HIS A 17 -3.48 3.55 6.97
CA HIS A 17 -2.68 2.40 7.40
C HIS A 17 -2.80 1.23 6.43
N LYS A 18 -4.04 0.86 6.07
CA LYS A 18 -4.31 -0.18 5.07
C LYS A 18 -3.68 0.16 3.72
N LYS A 19 -3.86 1.40 3.22
CA LYS A 19 -3.29 1.82 1.92
C LYS A 19 -1.76 1.74 1.92
N VAL A 20 -1.11 2.19 2.99
CA VAL A 20 0.35 2.15 3.13
C VAL A 20 0.87 0.71 3.18
N HIS A 21 0.25 -0.16 3.98
CA HIS A 21 0.66 -1.56 4.07
C HIS A 21 0.46 -2.31 2.76
N LEU A 22 -0.64 -2.07 2.05
CA LEU A 22 -0.85 -2.64 0.71
C LEU A 22 0.21 -2.16 -0.28
N HIS A 23 0.55 -0.87 -0.25
CA HIS A 23 1.58 -0.33 -1.13
C HIS A 23 2.97 -0.91 -0.82
N ARG A 24 3.35 -0.99 0.46
CA ARG A 24 4.60 -1.60 0.90
C ARG A 24 4.66 -3.08 0.52
N TRP A 25 3.59 -3.82 0.79
CA TRP A 25 3.50 -5.23 0.43
C TRP A 25 3.68 -5.43 -1.07
N LYS A 26 3.00 -4.65 -1.93
CA LYS A 26 3.18 -4.72 -3.39
C LYS A 26 4.62 -4.41 -3.82
N LYS A 27 5.25 -3.40 -3.21
CA LYS A 27 6.64 -3.01 -3.53
C LYS A 27 7.63 -4.09 -3.12
N ASP A 28 7.43 -4.70 -1.95
CA ASP A 28 8.33 -5.72 -1.42
C ASP A 28 8.05 -7.11 -1.99
N PHE A 29 6.86 -7.34 -2.56
CA PHE A 29 6.43 -8.63 -3.14
C PHE A 29 7.43 -9.15 -4.18
N GLU A 30 7.72 -8.36 -5.22
CA GLU A 30 8.65 -8.75 -6.29
C GLU A 30 10.06 -8.98 -5.77
N LYS A 31 10.53 -8.13 -4.85
CA LYS A 31 11.86 -8.28 -4.23
C LYS A 31 11.95 -9.56 -3.41
N ASN A 32 10.93 -9.86 -2.61
CA ASN A 32 10.88 -11.05 -1.78
C ASN A 32 10.75 -12.31 -2.63
N LYS A 33 9.93 -12.27 -3.69
CA LYS A 33 9.81 -13.34 -4.68
C LYS A 33 11.17 -13.63 -5.33
N ALA A 34 11.83 -12.60 -5.87
CA ALA A 34 13.14 -12.74 -6.49
C ALA A 34 14.18 -13.33 -5.52
N ARG A 35 14.23 -12.83 -4.28
CA ARG A 35 15.13 -13.36 -3.25
C ARG A 35 14.86 -14.85 -2.98
N LEU A 36 13.62 -15.25 -2.73
CA LEU A 36 13.27 -16.63 -2.44
C LEU A 36 13.54 -17.56 -3.64
N THR A 37 13.30 -17.10 -4.87
CA THR A 37 13.65 -17.87 -6.08
C THR A 37 15.16 -18.09 -6.20
N TYR A 38 15.97 -17.07 -5.89
CA TYR A 38 17.41 -17.19 -5.87
C TYR A 38 17.89 -18.14 -4.77
N ASP A 39 17.38 -18.00 -3.55
CA ASP A 39 17.71 -18.86 -2.42
C ASP A 39 17.36 -20.33 -2.73
N LYS A 40 16.20 -20.57 -3.37
CA LYS A 40 15.82 -21.89 -3.88
C LYS A 40 16.84 -22.44 -4.88
N MET A 41 17.26 -21.64 -5.87
CA MET A 41 18.27 -22.07 -6.85
C MET A 41 19.60 -22.39 -6.19
N GLN A 42 20.00 -21.63 -5.17
CA GLN A 42 21.23 -21.87 -4.42
C GLN A 42 21.17 -23.20 -3.63
N LEU A 43 20.04 -23.50 -2.99
CA LEU A 43 19.84 -24.77 -2.27
C LEU A 43 19.84 -25.98 -3.21
N ILE A 44 19.23 -25.85 -4.40
CA ILE A 44 19.28 -26.91 -5.42
C ILE A 44 20.73 -27.14 -5.87
N ARG A 45 21.51 -26.06 -6.08
CA ARG A 45 22.93 -26.16 -6.42
C ARG A 45 23.75 -26.82 -5.32
N SER A 46 23.45 -26.54 -4.04
CA SER A 46 24.11 -27.17 -2.90
C SER A 46 23.58 -28.57 -2.55
N ARG A 47 22.65 -29.13 -3.35
CA ARG A 47 21.95 -30.41 -3.12
C ARG A 47 21.25 -30.49 -1.75
N GLN A 48 20.83 -29.35 -1.22
CA GLN A 48 20.07 -29.25 0.03
C GLN A 48 18.56 -29.22 -0.25
N SER A 49 17.75 -29.62 0.74
CA SER A 49 16.30 -29.56 0.61
C SER A 49 15.81 -28.11 0.49
N ALA A 50 15.05 -27.85 -0.58
CA ALA A 50 14.45 -26.55 -0.87
C ALA A 50 12.97 -26.47 -0.46
N GLU A 51 12.43 -27.50 0.21
CA GLU A 51 11.00 -27.61 0.56
C GLU A 51 10.50 -26.42 1.39
N LYS A 52 11.29 -25.96 2.35
CA LYS A 52 10.94 -24.80 3.19
C LYS A 52 10.85 -23.50 2.38
N VAL A 53 11.76 -23.29 1.43
CA VAL A 53 11.78 -22.11 0.57
C VAL A 53 10.65 -22.18 -0.45
N GLN A 54 10.32 -23.38 -0.95
CA GLN A 54 9.16 -23.60 -1.80
C GLN A 54 7.86 -23.27 -1.07
N ALA A 55 7.68 -23.77 0.16
CA ALA A 55 6.51 -23.44 0.98
C ALA A 55 6.41 -21.93 1.25
N GLN A 56 7.53 -21.22 1.42
CA GLN A 56 7.54 -19.77 1.57
C GLN A 56 7.18 -19.02 0.28
N LEU A 57 7.60 -19.52 -0.89
CA LEU A 57 7.17 -18.98 -2.20
C LEU A 57 5.67 -19.18 -2.38
N ASP A 58 5.17 -20.39 -2.12
CA ASP A 58 3.75 -20.70 -2.25
C ASP A 58 2.90 -19.89 -1.25
N ALA A 59 3.42 -19.67 -0.03
CA ALA A 59 2.80 -18.79 0.97
C ALA A 59 2.83 -17.31 0.58
N LEU A 60 3.91 -16.84 -0.07
CA LEU A 60 4.00 -15.48 -0.57
C LEU A 60 3.04 -15.24 -1.74
N GLU A 61 2.93 -16.21 -2.66
CA GLU A 61 2.04 -16.15 -3.82
C GLU A 61 0.56 -16.32 -3.45
N SER A 62 0.26 -17.14 -2.42
CA SER A 62 -1.08 -17.24 -1.83
C SER A 62 -1.38 -16.11 -0.83
N GLY A 63 -0.34 -15.39 -0.41
CA GLY A 63 -0.37 -14.44 0.70
C GLY A 63 -1.23 -13.22 0.40
N LYS A 64 -2.38 -13.15 1.07
CA LYS A 64 -3.08 -11.87 1.24
C LYS A 64 -2.18 -10.96 2.07
N ALA A 65 -2.02 -9.70 1.66
CA ALA A 65 -1.19 -8.74 2.38
C ALA A 65 -1.52 -8.72 3.88
N GLU A 66 -0.58 -9.14 4.72
CA GLU A 66 -0.73 -9.10 6.17
C GLU A 66 -0.63 -7.65 6.63
N ILE A 67 -1.76 -7.10 7.09
CA ILE A 67 -1.83 -5.73 7.61
C ILE A 67 -1.81 -5.84 9.13
N PRO A 68 -0.73 -5.42 9.82
CA PRO A 68 -0.69 -5.45 11.27
C PRO A 68 -1.80 -4.55 11.84
N PRO A 69 -2.38 -4.90 12.99
CA PRO A 69 -3.41 -4.08 13.61
C PRO A 69 -2.85 -2.70 13.98
N LEU A 70 -3.66 -1.66 13.76
CA LEU A 70 -3.31 -0.31 14.18
C LEU A 70 -3.44 -0.20 15.69
N ASP A 71 -2.38 0.21 16.36
CA ASP A 71 -2.41 0.52 17.79
C ASP A 71 -3.12 1.88 18.03
N SER A 72 -4.42 1.81 18.29
CA SER A 72 -5.26 2.98 18.56
C SER A 72 -5.05 3.59 19.95
N SER A 73 -4.29 2.92 20.83
CA SER A 73 -4.03 3.43 22.19
C SER A 73 -3.20 4.72 22.15
N LYS A 74 -2.26 4.82 21.20
CA LYS A 74 -1.41 6.00 21.01
C LYS A 74 -2.21 7.27 20.70
N VAL A 75 -3.31 7.15 19.96
CA VAL A 75 -4.17 8.30 19.62
C VAL A 75 -4.86 8.85 20.87
N ARG A 76 -5.17 7.98 21.84
CA ARG A 76 -5.80 8.38 23.10
C ARG A 76 -4.85 9.17 24.00
N ASN A 77 -3.55 8.86 23.94
CA ASN A 77 -2.51 9.51 24.73
C ASN A 77 -2.11 10.90 24.19
N LEU A 78 -2.63 11.31 23.03
CA LEU A 78 -2.35 12.61 22.42
C LEU A 78 -3.37 13.68 22.81
N LEU A 79 -4.23 13.41 23.81
CA LEU A 79 -5.44 14.19 24.09
C LEU A 79 -5.57 14.48 25.59
N ASP A 80 -4.73 15.39 26.08
CA ASP A 80 -4.71 15.80 27.50
C ASP A 80 -5.26 17.23 27.71
N SER A 81 -5.27 18.08 26.68
CA SER A 81 -5.63 19.51 26.76
C SER A 81 -6.81 19.92 25.84
N LYS A 82 -7.37 21.12 26.07
CA LYS A 82 -8.40 21.69 25.18
C LYS A 82 -7.84 22.12 23.82
N GLU A 83 -6.58 22.54 23.76
CA GLU A 83 -5.89 22.86 22.50
C GLU A 83 -5.76 21.61 21.63
N ASP A 84 -5.62 20.44 22.26
CA ASP A 84 -5.55 19.15 21.57
C ASP A 84 -6.84 18.83 20.82
N LEU A 85 -8.00 19.34 21.27
CA LEU A 85 -9.26 19.15 20.56
C LEU A 85 -9.25 19.87 19.20
N HIS A 86 -8.78 21.11 19.16
CA HIS A 86 -8.68 21.85 17.90
C HIS A 86 -7.63 21.23 16.98
N ASN A 87 -6.48 20.84 17.54
CA ASN A 87 -5.44 20.13 16.80
C ASN A 87 -5.98 18.82 16.20
N LEU A 88 -6.77 18.06 16.96
CA LEU A 88 -7.37 16.82 16.48
C LEU A 88 -8.36 17.08 15.35
N GLN A 89 -9.15 18.16 15.41
CA GLN A 89 -10.02 18.58 14.30
C GLN A 89 -9.21 18.86 13.04
N ASN A 90 -8.12 19.64 13.17
CA ASN A 90 -7.26 20.00 12.06
C ASN A 90 -6.60 18.76 11.42
N VAL A 91 -6.08 17.84 12.23
CA VAL A 91 -5.47 16.58 11.75
C VAL A 91 -6.51 15.71 11.05
N THR A 92 -7.71 15.58 11.62
CA THR A 92 -8.80 14.78 11.02
C THR A 92 -9.22 15.36 9.67
N ALA A 93 -9.38 16.68 9.59
CA ALA A 93 -9.70 17.38 8.36
C ALA A 93 -8.59 17.22 7.30
N TYR A 94 -7.33 17.36 7.71
CA TYR A 94 -6.17 17.17 6.83
C TYR A 94 -6.13 15.76 6.24
N LEU A 95 -6.26 14.70 7.05
CA LEU A 95 -6.23 13.32 6.57
C LEU A 95 -7.34 13.02 5.58
N LYS A 96 -8.57 13.47 5.89
CA LYS A 96 -9.71 13.34 4.98
C LYS A 96 -9.48 14.07 3.67
N ASN A 97 -9.00 15.31 3.73
CA ASN A 97 -8.69 16.11 2.54
C ASN A 97 -7.58 15.49 1.71
N GLN A 98 -6.53 14.95 2.34
CA GLN A 98 -5.45 14.25 1.65
C GLN A 98 -5.95 13.01 0.91
N ARG A 99 -6.86 12.24 1.53
CA ARG A 99 -7.50 11.09 0.85
C ARG A 99 -8.30 11.53 -0.37
N VAL A 100 -9.17 12.53 -0.22
CA VAL A 100 -9.99 13.06 -1.32
C VAL A 100 -9.13 13.66 -2.44
N TYR A 101 -8.08 14.40 -2.08
CA TYR A 101 -7.12 14.94 -3.03
C TYR A 101 -6.47 13.85 -3.88
N ASN A 102 -6.00 12.76 -3.24
CA ASN A 102 -5.41 11.63 -3.97
C ASN A 102 -6.44 10.94 -4.88
N GLU A 103 -7.69 10.77 -4.44
CA GLU A 103 -8.76 10.19 -5.26
C GLU A 103 -9.08 11.05 -6.49
N LEU A 104 -9.13 12.38 -6.33
CA LEU A 104 -9.31 13.31 -7.43
C LEU A 104 -8.13 13.26 -8.40
N LEU A 105 -6.90 13.21 -7.87
CA LEU A 105 -5.70 13.14 -8.69
C LEU A 105 -5.69 11.86 -9.53
N GLU A 106 -5.96 10.71 -8.92
CA GLU A 106 -6.03 9.41 -9.60
C GLU A 106 -7.12 9.40 -10.70
N ARG A 107 -8.25 10.10 -10.48
CA ARG A 107 -9.37 10.18 -11.44
C ARG A 107 -9.08 11.08 -12.63
N TYR A 108 -8.56 12.29 -12.38
CA TYR A 108 -8.40 13.32 -13.42
C TYR A 108 -7.02 13.27 -14.07
N ASN A 109 -6.01 12.70 -13.40
CA ASN A 109 -4.68 12.50 -13.96
C ASN A 109 -4.19 11.05 -13.74
N PRO A 110 -4.85 10.06 -14.36
CA PRO A 110 -4.43 8.66 -14.26
C PRO A 110 -3.02 8.44 -14.83
N GLY A 111 -2.57 9.32 -15.75
CA GLY A 111 -1.25 9.26 -16.36
C GLY A 111 -0.10 9.49 -15.37
N LEU A 112 -0.34 10.15 -14.23
CA LEU A 112 0.70 10.41 -13.22
C LEU A 112 1.20 9.12 -12.55
N THR A 113 0.32 8.15 -12.36
CA THR A 113 0.63 6.88 -11.68
C THR A 113 0.93 5.73 -12.62
N MET A 114 0.77 5.92 -13.94
CA MET A 114 1.01 4.89 -14.95
C MET A 114 2.51 4.70 -15.19
N SER A 115 2.92 3.46 -15.47
CA SER A 115 4.27 3.21 -15.96
C SER A 115 4.45 3.89 -17.32
N GLN A 116 5.70 4.21 -17.68
CA GLN A 116 6.01 4.79 -18.98
C GLN A 116 5.48 3.91 -20.12
N GLY A 117 5.64 2.58 -20.02
CA GLY A 117 5.15 1.64 -21.03
C GLY A 117 3.63 1.70 -21.21
N ASP A 118 2.88 1.75 -20.10
CA ASP A 118 1.42 1.82 -20.15
C ASP A 118 0.94 3.15 -20.72
N ASN A 119 1.65 4.25 -20.43
CA ASN A 119 1.33 5.56 -20.98
C ASN A 119 1.54 5.59 -22.51
N VAL A 120 2.66 5.04 -22.99
CA VAL A 120 2.92 4.92 -24.44
C VAL A 120 1.84 4.05 -25.10
N ARG A 121 1.48 2.89 -24.52
CA ARG A 121 0.39 2.02 -25.02
C ARG A 121 -0.95 2.74 -25.08
N LYS A 122 -1.32 3.46 -24.02
CA LYS A 122 -2.57 4.21 -23.97
C LYS A 122 -2.62 5.30 -25.03
N THR A 123 -1.51 6.02 -25.21
CA THR A 123 -1.39 7.07 -26.22
C THR A 123 -1.44 6.51 -27.64
N ALA A 124 -0.79 5.36 -27.89
CA ALA A 124 -0.88 4.65 -29.17
C ALA A 124 -2.32 4.20 -29.46
N ASN A 125 -3.01 3.63 -28.47
CA ASN A 125 -4.40 3.20 -28.62
C ASN A 125 -5.35 4.37 -28.91
N MET A 126 -5.09 5.58 -28.38
CA MET A 126 -5.88 6.78 -28.69
C MET A 126 -5.85 7.15 -30.17
N VAL A 127 -4.78 6.80 -30.89
CA VAL A 127 -4.63 7.05 -32.34
C VAL A 127 -4.83 5.79 -33.18
N GLY A 128 -5.34 4.71 -32.59
CA GLY A 128 -5.60 3.43 -33.28
C GLY A 128 -4.35 2.60 -33.58
N LEU A 129 -3.21 2.88 -32.93
CA LEU A 129 -1.96 2.13 -33.05
C LEU A 129 -1.84 1.11 -31.91
N SER A 130 -1.44 -0.13 -32.22
CA SER A 130 -1.14 -1.17 -31.23
C SER A 130 0.37 -1.33 -31.04
N ILE A 131 0.84 -1.32 -29.79
CA ILE A 131 2.26 -1.57 -29.47
C ILE A 131 2.46 -3.07 -29.21
N PRO A 132 3.41 -3.73 -29.90
CA PRO A 132 3.71 -5.14 -29.65
C PRO A 132 4.28 -5.35 -28.24
N GLU A 133 3.93 -6.48 -27.61
CA GLU A 133 4.54 -6.90 -26.35
C GLU A 133 5.96 -7.45 -26.60
N LYS A 134 6.86 -7.21 -25.64
CA LYS A 134 8.23 -7.74 -25.67
C LYS A 134 8.24 -9.21 -25.25
#